data_AF-A0A6G2DNS2-F1
#
_entry.id   AF-A0A6G2DNS2-F1
#
_cell.length_a   1.000
_cell.length_b   1.000
_cell.length_c   1.000
_cell.angle_alpha   90.00
_cell.angle_beta   90.00
_cell.angle_gamma   90.00
#
_symmetry.space_group_name_H-M   'P 1'
#
loop_
_entity.id
_entity.type
_entity.pdbx_description
1 polymer ?
#
loop_
_entity_poly.entity_id
_entity_poly.type
_entity_poly.pdbx_seq_one_letter_code
_entity_poly.pdbx_strand_id
1 'polypeptide(L)'
;MPIVWHENSYYDDLLDCLFLTRKWRRKKEDINLSMIKSSIIDVDLVKGSFFAVRLSDFHDVGYFDESVFLFCEERILAKKLQKVNKKIGILPEAKYYHNHSTSIN
;
A
#
# COMPACT_ATOMS: atom_id res chain seq x y z
N MET A 1 1.39 -14.45 1.99
CA MET A 1 2.54 -13.51 2.03
C MET A 1 1.99 -12.09 2.02
N PRO A 2 2.60 -11.12 2.71
CA PRO A 2 2.24 -9.73 2.48
C PRO A 2 2.47 -9.44 1.00
N ILE A 3 1.48 -8.84 0.35
CA ILE A 3 1.66 -8.33 -1.01
C ILE A 3 2.42 -7.02 -0.84
N VAL A 4 3.62 -6.92 -1.42
CA VAL A 4 4.30 -5.63 -1.53
C VAL A 4 3.60 -4.87 -2.65
N TRP A 5 3.10 -3.70 -2.29
CA TRP A 5 2.51 -2.79 -3.25
C TRP A 5 3.60 -1.81 -3.66
N HIS A 6 3.97 -1.90 -4.92
CA HIS A 6 4.70 -0.83 -5.57
C HIS A 6 3.72 0.27 -5.94
N GLU A 7 4.24 1.48 -5.93
CA GLU A 7 3.42 2.60 -6.32
C GLU A 7 3.30 2.66 -7.84
N ASN A 8 2.06 2.62 -8.33
CA ASN A 8 1.77 2.78 -9.75
C ASN A 8 2.01 4.23 -10.19
N SER A 9 2.68 4.39 -11.33
CA SER A 9 2.69 5.65 -12.06
C SER A 9 1.36 5.91 -12.75
N TYR A 10 1.15 7.16 -13.20
CA TYR A 10 -0.01 7.53 -14.02
C TYR A 10 -0.18 6.63 -15.25
N TYR A 11 0.92 6.33 -15.95
CA TYR A 11 0.88 5.45 -17.13
C TYR A 11 0.55 4.01 -16.77
N ASP A 12 0.89 3.57 -15.55
CA ASP A 12 0.58 2.23 -15.10
C ASP A 12 -0.91 2.07 -14.89
N ASP A 13 -1.53 3.04 -14.20
CA ASP A 13 -2.97 3.09 -14.00
C ASP A 13 -3.72 3.21 -15.35
N LEU A 14 -3.21 4.04 -16.28
CA LEU A 14 -3.77 4.17 -17.63
C LEU A 14 -3.72 2.85 -18.42
N LEU A 15 -2.60 2.13 -18.34
CA LEU A 15 -2.44 0.84 -19.02
C LEU A 15 -3.28 -0.25 -18.35
N ASP A 16 -3.62 -0.14 -17.07
CA ASP A 16 -4.55 -1.06 -16.41
C ASP A 16 -6.01 -0.87 -16.85
N CYS A 17 -6.37 0.31 -17.39
CA CYS A 17 -7.68 0.53 -18.02
C CYS A 17 -7.85 -0.25 -19.33
N LEU A 18 -6.75 -0.67 -19.98
CA LEU A 18 -6.76 -1.38 -21.25
C LEU A 18 -6.72 -2.91 -21.03
N PHE A 19 -7.58 -3.65 -21.72
CA PHE A 19 -7.78 -5.09 -21.47
C PHE A 19 -6.52 -5.94 -21.71
N LEU A 20 -5.82 -5.71 -22.82
CA LEU A 20 -4.66 -6.53 -23.23
C LEU A 20 -3.46 -6.31 -22.31
N THR A 21 -3.14 -5.05 -22.03
CA THR A 21 -2.05 -4.61 -21.15
C THR A 21 -2.29 -5.05 -19.72
N ARG A 22 -3.53 -4.96 -19.21
CA ARG A 22 -3.92 -5.49 -17.90
C ARG A 22 -3.67 -7.00 -17.81
N LYS A 23 -3.98 -7.77 -18.86
CA LYS A 23 -3.76 -9.23 -18.86
C LYS A 23 -2.26 -9.58 -18.85
N TRP A 24 -1.44 -8.81 -19.56
CA TRP A 24 0.01 -9.00 -19.58
C TRP A 24 0.68 -8.61 -18.25
N ARG A 25 0.25 -7.49 -17.65
CA ARG A 25 0.86 -6.93 -16.43
C ARG A 25 0.57 -7.72 -15.15
N ARG A 26 -0.44 -8.60 -15.13
CA ARG A 26 -0.78 -9.40 -13.94
C ARG A 26 0.31 -10.36 -13.43
N LYS A 27 1.48 -10.46 -14.07
CA LYS A 27 2.62 -11.19 -13.50
C LYS A 27 2.99 -10.53 -12.16
N LYS A 28 2.62 -11.18 -11.06
CA LYS A 28 2.92 -10.70 -9.70
C LYS A 28 4.42 -10.74 -9.47
N GLU A 29 4.93 -9.66 -8.90
CA GLU A 29 6.23 -9.66 -8.24
C GLU A 29 6.06 -10.35 -6.89
N ASP A 30 6.66 -11.52 -6.75
CA ASP A 30 6.75 -12.22 -5.48
C ASP A 30 7.96 -11.70 -4.71
N ILE A 31 7.77 -11.37 -3.44
CA ILE A 31 8.84 -10.91 -2.55
C ILE A 31 9.84 -12.06 -2.38
N ASN A 32 11.13 -11.76 -2.54
CA ASN A 32 12.19 -12.71 -2.25
C ASN A 32 12.18 -13.07 -0.76
N LEU A 33 11.84 -14.33 -0.45
CA LEU A 33 11.67 -14.86 0.90
C LEU A 33 12.92 -14.68 1.80
N SER A 34 14.09 -14.51 1.18
CA SER A 34 15.38 -14.30 1.83
C SER A 34 15.51 -12.96 2.57
N MET A 35 14.69 -11.95 2.27
CA MET A 35 14.69 -10.65 2.96
C MET A 35 13.89 -10.64 4.28
N ILE A 36 13.14 -11.70 4.58
CA ILE A 36 12.18 -11.76 5.71
C ILE A 36 12.87 -12.00 7.06
N LYS A 37 14.20 -11.93 7.12
CA LYS A 37 15.01 -12.42 8.24
C LYS A 37 15.13 -11.45 9.43
N SER A 38 14.05 -10.74 9.78
CA SER A 38 13.88 -9.87 10.96
C SER A 38 14.14 -8.36 10.80
N SER A 39 14.23 -7.85 9.57
CA SER A 39 14.24 -6.40 9.31
C SER A 39 12.89 -5.90 8.80
N ILE A 40 12.61 -4.61 9.03
CA ILE A 40 11.52 -3.89 8.35
C ILE A 40 11.82 -3.92 6.85
N ILE A 41 10.81 -4.28 6.05
CA ILE A 41 10.91 -4.25 4.59
C ILE A 41 10.39 -2.89 4.13
N ASP A 42 11.27 -2.06 3.58
CA ASP A 42 10.90 -0.78 2.97
C ASP A 42 9.98 -1.04 1.77
N VAL A 43 8.85 -0.33 1.72
CA VAL A 43 7.85 -0.42 0.65
C VAL A 43 7.30 0.95 0.32
N ASP A 44 6.66 1.09 -0.84
CA ASP A 44 6.05 2.36 -1.22
C ASP A 44 4.68 2.58 -0.56
N LEU A 45 3.95 1.48 -0.33
CA LEU A 45 2.57 1.50 0.17
C LEU A 45 2.30 0.30 1.09
N VAL A 46 1.47 0.53 2.11
CA VAL A 46 0.91 -0.51 2.98
C VAL A 46 -0.61 -0.52 2.89
N LYS A 47 -1.22 -1.68 3.20
CA LYS A 47 -2.67 -1.82 3.23
C LYS A 47 -3.30 -0.99 4.35
N GLY A 48 -4.37 -0.28 4.04
CA GLY A 48 -5.15 0.51 5.00
C GLY A 48 -5.88 -0.31 6.08
N SER A 49 -6.06 -1.62 5.88
CA SER A 49 -6.76 -2.49 6.84
C SER A 49 -6.09 -2.61 8.20
N PHE A 50 -4.76 -2.46 8.25
CA PHE A 50 -3.99 -2.48 9.50
C PHE A 50 -2.61 -1.84 9.30
N PHE A 51 -2.42 -0.66 9.86
CA PHE A 51 -1.13 0.04 9.87
C PHE A 51 -1.00 0.91 11.13
N ALA A 52 0.21 1.36 11.40
CA ALA A 52 0.50 2.35 12.43
C ALA A 52 1.35 3.48 11.83
N VAL A 53 1.11 4.70 12.26
CA VAL A 53 1.84 5.90 11.84
C VAL A 53 2.12 6.76 13.07
N ARG A 54 3.26 7.46 13.06
CA ARG A 54 3.56 8.43 14.11
C ARG A 54 2.55 9.57 14.04
N LEU A 55 1.91 9.91 15.16
CA LEU A 55 0.88 10.93 15.20
C LEU A 55 1.38 12.30 14.71
N SER A 56 2.62 12.69 15.06
CA SER A 56 3.22 13.94 14.56
C SER A 56 3.34 13.93 13.05
N ASP A 57 3.86 12.85 12.47
CA ASP A 57 4.05 12.74 11.02
C ASP A 57 2.70 12.70 10.29
N PHE A 58 1.68 12.12 10.93
CA PHE A 58 0.32 12.08 10.39
C PHE A 58 -0.37 13.45 10.43
N HIS A 59 -0.13 14.24 11.50
CA HIS A 59 -0.56 15.63 11.59
C HIS A 59 0.14 16.51 10.55
N ASP A 60 1.45 16.36 10.39
CA ASP A 60 2.26 17.19 9.48
C ASP A 60 1.86 17.02 8.01
N VAL A 61 1.35 15.86 7.64
CA VAL A 61 0.81 15.60 6.29
C VAL A 61 -0.68 15.95 6.14
N GLY A 62 -1.31 16.51 7.17
CA GLY A 62 -2.72 16.87 7.18
C GLY A 62 -3.64 15.65 7.09
N TYR A 63 -3.32 14.59 7.81
CA TYR A 63 -4.15 13.39 7.98
C TYR A 63 -4.60 12.74 6.66
N PHE A 64 -5.72 12.03 6.70
CA PHE A 64 -6.41 11.56 5.50
C PHE A 64 -7.03 12.72 4.72
N ASP A 65 -7.24 12.49 3.42
CA ASP A 65 -7.92 13.44 2.56
C ASP A 65 -9.43 13.25 2.67
N GLU A 66 -10.12 14.19 3.30
CA GLU A 66 -11.57 14.15 3.52
C GLU A 66 -12.38 14.31 2.22
N SER A 67 -11.75 14.74 1.11
CA SER A 67 -12.41 14.85 -0.19
C SER A 67 -12.51 13.52 -0.94
N VAL A 68 -11.87 12.46 -0.41
CA VAL A 68 -11.82 11.14 -1.01
C VAL A 68 -12.70 10.17 -0.24
N PHE A 69 -13.41 9.32 -0.97
CA PHE A 69 -14.31 8.32 -0.42
C PHE A 69 -14.01 6.94 -1.03
N LEU A 70 -14.00 5.90 -0.19
CA LEU A 70 -13.86 4.46 -0.51
C LEU A 70 -12.51 3.98 -1.05
N PHE A 71 -11.81 4.75 -1.90
CA PHE A 71 -10.62 4.26 -2.60
C PHE A 71 -9.47 5.26 -2.54
N CYS A 72 -8.24 4.78 -2.76
CA CYS A 72 -7.02 5.58 -2.85
C CYS A 72 -6.53 6.26 -1.55
N GLU A 73 -7.25 6.15 -0.43
CA GLU A 73 -6.84 6.74 0.86
C GLU A 73 -5.41 6.36 1.25
N GLU A 74 -5.07 5.08 1.16
CA GLU A 74 -3.73 4.56 1.44
C GLU A 74 -2.67 5.10 0.46
N ARG A 75 -2.99 5.19 -0.84
CA ARG A 75 -2.08 5.73 -1.87
C ARG A 75 -1.78 7.20 -1.64
N ILE A 76 -2.81 7.98 -1.31
CA ILE A 76 -2.70 9.42 -1.05
C ILE A 76 -1.86 9.65 0.21
N LEU A 77 -2.14 8.92 1.29
CA LEU A 77 -1.37 9.02 2.52
C LEU A 77 0.11 8.66 2.30
N ALA A 78 0.38 7.57 1.58
CA ALA A 78 1.74 7.16 1.25
C ALA A 78 2.48 8.25 0.48
N LYS A 79 1.84 8.84 -0.54
CA LYS A 79 2.39 9.97 -1.30
C LYS A 79 2.69 11.18 -0.43
N LYS A 80 1.79 11.54 0.49
CA LYS A 80 2.03 12.67 1.38
C LYS A 80 3.24 12.41 2.28
N LEU A 81 3.37 11.21 2.86
CA LEU A 81 4.50 10.82 3.71
C LEU A 81 5.83 10.80 2.94
N GLN A 82 5.85 10.27 1.72
CA GLN A 82 7.04 10.26 0.87
C GLN A 82 7.51 11.68 0.52
N LYS A 83 6.58 12.63 0.27
CA LYS A 83 6.92 14.04 -0.02
C LYS A 83 7.63 14.74 1.15
N VAL A 84 7.40 14.28 2.39
CA VAL A 84 8.09 14.78 3.58
C VAL A 84 9.24 13.85 4.01
N ASN A 85 9.79 13.06 3.08
CA ASN A 85 10.93 12.15 3.26
C ASN A 85 10.73 11.09 4.36
N LYS A 86 9.49 10.66 4.60
CA LYS A 86 9.21 9.56 5.53
C LYS A 86 9.23 8.23 4.80
N LYS A 87 9.74 7.21 5.50
CA LYS A 87 9.77 5.83 5.01
C LYS A 87 8.49 5.10 5.40
N ILE A 88 8.08 4.18 4.54
CA ILE A 88 6.96 3.27 4.76
C ILE A 88 7.52 1.86 4.72
N GLY A 89 7.06 1.00 5.62
CA GLY A 89 7.62 -0.34 5.77
C GLY A 89 6.63 -1.35 6.30
N ILE A 90 6.86 -2.62 5.96
CA ILE A 90 6.11 -3.76 6.48
C ILE A 90 6.96 -4.44 7.54
N LEU A 91 6.35 -4.76 8.68
CA LEU A 91 6.93 -5.60 9.72
C LEU A 91 6.50 -7.06 9.49
N PRO A 92 7.35 -7.95 8.96
CA PRO A 92 6.93 -9.30 8.54
C PRO A 92 6.54 -10.21 9.71
N GLU A 93 7.06 -9.91 10.91
CA GLU A 93 6.78 -10.67 12.13
C GLU A 93 5.38 -10.36 12.70
N ALA A 94 4.85 -9.17 12.42
CA ALA A 94 3.52 -8.76 12.87
C ALA A 94 2.44 -9.43 11.99
N LYS A 95 1.54 -10.19 12.63
CA LYS A 95 0.43 -10.88 11.97
C LYS A 95 -0.88 -10.37 12.53
N TYR A 96 -1.85 -10.15 11.65
CA TYR A 96 -3.21 -9.78 12.01
C TYR A 96 -4.21 -10.59 11.18
N TYR A 97 -5.39 -10.83 11.73
CA TYR A 97 -6.49 -11.47 11.02
C TYR A 97 -7.29 -10.41 10.26
N HIS A 98 -7.40 -10.57 8.94
CA HIS A 98 -8.21 -9.71 8.09
C HIS A 98 -9.41 -10.49 7.57
N ASN A 99 -10.47 -10.53 8.37
CA ASN A 99 -11.73 -11.16 7.98
C ASN A 99 -12.41 -10.27 6.93
N HIS A 100 -12.27 -10.62 5.65
CA HIS A 100 -13.08 -9.99 4.62
C HIS A 100 -14.53 -10.38 4.86
N SER A 101 -15.40 -9.40 5.11
CA SER A 101 -16.83 -9.66 5.07
C SER A 101 -17.17 -10.18 3.67
N THR A 102 -17.64 -11.43 3.61
CA THR A 102 -18.49 -11.85 2.50
C THR A 102 -19.70 -10.95 2.55
N SER A 103 -19.89 -10.12 1.54
CA SER A 103 -21.10 -9.31 1.38
C SER A 103 -22.32 -10.19 1.70
N ILE A 104 -23.12 -9.76 2.68
CA ILE A 104 -24.40 -10.39 2.98
C ILE A 104 -25.21 -10.29 1.68
N ASN A 105 -25.63 -11.45 1.17
CA ASN A 105 -26.33 -11.60 -0.11
C ASN A 105 -27.77 -11.08 0.00
#